data_AF-A0A434LD17-F1
#
_entry.id   AF-A0A434LD17-F1
#
_cell.length_a   1.000
_cell.length_b   1.000
_cell.length_c   1.000
_cell.angle_alpha   90.00
_cell.angle_beta   90.00
_cell.angle_gamma   90.00
#
_symmetry.space_group_name_H-M   'P 1'
#
loop_
_entity.id
_entity.type
_entity.pdbx_description
1 polymer ?
#
loop_
_entity_poly.entity_id
_entity_poly.type
_entity_poly.pdbx_seq_one_letter_code
_entity_poly.pdbx_strand_id
1 'polypeptide(L)'
;TADLAGSVSKDEIVVDQGTLRSDALNASVTSRVTLADLAMTLKMNADAVSTALPPQIRPVLGERVTFSATATRDPQGLFAANALQLTSGSLSASGTASATGTDIQADIRGTLGDVSVLSPMVGVPVGGAVDFALTASGARTAPDFAVSADSDSLTASGRTVKTIKLTATGKADIVNPAADVALTGSVDDQPLDL
;
A
#
# COMPACT_ATOMS: atom_id res chain seq x y z
N THR A 1 6.54 24.12 -10.17
CA THR A 1 6.24 24.26 -11.62
C THR A 1 5.39 23.10 -12.07
N ALA A 2 4.54 23.33 -13.06
CA ALA A 2 3.74 22.28 -13.71
C ALA A 2 3.99 22.35 -15.22
N ASP A 3 3.99 21.19 -15.87
CA ASP A 3 4.19 21.06 -17.32
C ASP A 3 3.27 19.98 -17.87
N LEU A 4 2.76 20.18 -19.09
CA LEU A 4 1.83 19.29 -19.76
C LEU A 4 2.08 19.29 -21.28
N ALA A 5 2.35 18.12 -21.84
CA ALA A 5 2.42 17.86 -23.27
C ALA A 5 1.62 16.61 -23.63
N GLY A 6 1.02 16.64 -24.83
CA GLY A 6 0.17 15.56 -25.31
C GLY A 6 -0.54 15.92 -26.61
N SER A 7 -1.47 15.06 -27.03
CA SER A 7 -2.23 15.22 -28.25
C SER A 7 -3.70 14.85 -28.05
N VAL A 8 -4.56 15.48 -28.84
CA VAL A 8 -5.99 15.18 -28.92
C VAL A 8 -6.35 14.93 -30.38
N SER A 9 -7.02 13.81 -30.63
CA SER A 9 -7.55 13.45 -31.94
C SER A 9 -9.01 13.01 -31.82
N LYS A 10 -9.62 12.58 -32.94
CA LYS A 10 -10.98 12.01 -32.93
C LYS A 10 -11.03 10.64 -32.25
N ASP A 11 -9.91 9.93 -32.24
CA ASP A 11 -9.83 8.53 -31.81
C ASP A 11 -9.22 8.41 -30.41
N GLU A 12 -8.33 9.33 -30.03
CA GLU A 12 -7.60 9.25 -28.78
C GLU A 12 -7.23 10.60 -28.14
N ILE A 13 -7.03 10.54 -26.82
CA ILE A 13 -6.36 11.58 -26.03
C ILE A 13 -5.11 10.96 -25.43
N VAL A 14 -3.97 11.64 -25.59
CA VAL A 14 -2.68 11.20 -25.06
C VAL A 14 -2.08 12.31 -24.23
N VAL A 15 -1.59 11.96 -23.04
CA VAL A 15 -0.68 12.78 -22.24
C VAL A 15 0.69 12.12 -22.27
N ASP A 16 1.59 12.68 -23.08
CA ASP A 16 2.97 12.19 -23.20
C ASP A 16 3.82 12.61 -22.00
N GLN A 17 3.51 13.78 -21.42
CA GLN A 17 4.19 14.31 -20.25
C GLN A 17 3.22 15.16 -19.45
N GLY A 18 2.87 14.74 -18.24
CA GLY A 18 2.34 15.62 -17.20
C GLY A 18 3.30 15.62 -16.03
N THR A 19 3.75 16.78 -15.55
CA THR A 19 4.63 16.87 -14.38
C THR A 19 4.20 17.95 -13.41
N LEU A 20 4.44 17.69 -12.12
CA LEU A 20 4.27 18.65 -11.04
C LEU A 20 5.50 18.61 -10.15
N ARG A 21 6.19 19.75 -10.00
CA ARG A 21 7.42 19.87 -9.22
C ARG A 21 7.31 20.99 -8.19
N SER A 22 7.68 20.69 -6.96
CA SER A 22 7.86 21.61 -5.83
C SER A 22 8.93 21.05 -4.90
N ASP A 23 9.29 21.79 -3.85
CA ASP A 23 10.23 21.32 -2.83
C ASP A 23 9.71 20.06 -2.11
N ALA A 24 8.38 19.96 -2.00
CA ALA A 24 7.70 18.87 -1.32
C ALA A 24 7.34 17.68 -2.22
N LEU A 25 7.28 17.86 -3.55
CA LEU A 25 6.73 16.88 -4.47
C LEU A 25 7.38 16.95 -5.85
N ASN A 26 7.77 15.79 -6.38
CA ASN A 26 8.11 15.59 -7.78
C ASN A 26 7.23 14.47 -8.33
N ALA A 27 6.26 14.81 -9.18
CA ALA A 27 5.31 13.86 -9.75
C ALA A 27 5.31 13.91 -11.27
N SER A 28 5.05 12.76 -11.88
CA SER A 28 4.86 12.60 -13.31
C SER A 28 3.67 11.70 -13.61
N VAL A 29 3.00 11.98 -14.71
CA VAL A 29 1.88 11.21 -15.22
C VAL A 29 1.95 11.12 -16.74
N THR A 30 1.63 9.95 -17.28
CA THR A 30 1.37 9.75 -18.71
C THR A 30 0.07 9.00 -18.86
N SER A 31 -0.72 9.32 -19.87
CA SER A 31 -1.99 8.62 -20.12
C SER A 31 -2.29 8.45 -21.60
N ARG A 32 -3.11 7.45 -21.89
CA ARG A 32 -3.75 7.25 -23.19
C ARG A 32 -5.20 6.87 -22.95
N VAL A 33 -6.12 7.50 -23.67
CA VAL A 33 -7.54 7.21 -23.64
C VAL A 33 -8.02 7.01 -25.08
N THR A 34 -8.61 5.85 -25.36
CA THR A 34 -9.29 5.57 -26.62
C THR A 34 -10.74 6.05 -26.50
N LEU A 35 -11.19 6.90 -27.42
CA LEU A 35 -12.50 7.56 -27.30
C LEU A 35 -13.68 6.67 -27.72
N ALA A 36 -13.44 5.65 -28.55
CA ALA A 36 -14.48 4.73 -29.02
C ALA A 36 -15.13 3.93 -27.89
N ASP A 37 -14.34 3.55 -26.88
CA ASP A 37 -14.75 2.65 -25.79
C ASP A 37 -14.32 3.13 -24.39
N LEU A 38 -13.65 4.28 -24.31
CA LEU A 38 -13.10 4.85 -23.09
C LEU A 38 -12.12 3.92 -22.38
N ALA A 39 -11.44 3.05 -23.13
CA ALA A 39 -10.30 2.30 -22.62
C ALA A 39 -9.18 3.27 -22.27
N MET A 40 -8.54 3.06 -21.12
CA MET A 40 -7.51 3.97 -20.60
C MET A 40 -6.30 3.20 -20.08
N THR A 41 -5.13 3.77 -20.29
CA THR A 41 -3.91 3.45 -19.53
C THR A 41 -3.37 4.73 -18.91
N LEU A 42 -2.98 4.64 -17.64
CA LEU A 42 -2.40 5.71 -16.85
C LEU A 42 -1.14 5.18 -16.18
N LYS A 43 -0.04 5.92 -16.25
CA LYS A 43 1.17 5.65 -15.46
C LYS A 43 1.46 6.86 -14.60
N MET A 44 1.81 6.63 -13.35
CA MET A 44 2.11 7.68 -12.38
C MET A 44 3.40 7.33 -11.64
N ASN A 45 4.22 8.36 -11.39
CA ASN A 45 5.33 8.29 -10.45
C ASN A 45 5.29 9.53 -9.57
N ALA A 46 5.58 9.38 -8.28
CA ALA A 46 5.67 10.48 -7.34
C ALA A 46 6.82 10.24 -6.37
N ASP A 47 7.50 11.33 -6.01
CA ASP A 47 8.46 11.41 -4.93
C ASP A 47 8.07 12.61 -4.05
N ALA A 48 7.65 12.34 -2.83
CA ALA A 48 7.14 13.35 -1.90
C ALA A 48 7.88 13.34 -0.57
N VAL A 49 8.07 14.51 0.05
CA VAL A 49 8.48 14.56 1.47
C VAL A 49 7.38 13.98 2.34
N SER A 50 7.72 13.19 3.36
CA SER A 50 6.72 12.54 4.22
C SER A 50 5.88 13.55 5.02
N THR A 51 6.39 14.75 5.25
CA THR A 51 5.67 15.86 5.90
C THR A 51 4.52 16.42 5.06
N ALA A 52 4.49 16.14 3.74
CA ALA A 52 3.37 16.50 2.86
C ALA A 52 2.22 15.47 2.91
N LEU A 53 2.44 14.30 3.53
CA LEU A 53 1.45 13.24 3.63
C LEU A 53 0.65 13.32 4.94
N PRO A 54 -0.52 12.65 5.03
CA PRO A 54 -1.32 12.64 6.26
C PRO A 54 -0.50 12.20 7.48
N PRO A 55 -0.64 12.88 8.64
CA PRO A 55 0.18 12.60 9.82
C PRO A 55 0.04 11.16 10.34
N GLN A 56 -1.09 10.52 10.09
CA GLN A 56 -1.41 9.16 10.56
C GLN A 56 -0.46 8.09 9.99
N ILE A 57 0.12 8.32 8.82
CA ILE A 57 1.02 7.35 8.17
C ILE A 57 2.50 7.68 8.36
N ARG A 58 2.84 8.88 8.83
CA ARG A 58 4.23 9.34 8.99
C ARG A 58 5.12 8.50 9.91
N PRO A 59 4.64 7.86 10.99
CA PRO A 59 5.53 7.15 11.92
C PRO A 59 6.37 6.03 11.30
N VAL A 60 5.90 5.44 10.19
CA VAL A 60 6.59 4.36 9.48
C VAL A 60 7.33 4.81 8.23
N LEU A 61 7.26 6.10 7.89
CA LEU A 61 7.86 6.65 6.69
C LEU A 61 9.25 7.22 7.00
N GLY A 62 10.15 7.10 6.03
CA GLY A 62 11.38 7.88 5.99
C GLY A 62 11.13 9.35 5.66
N GLU A 63 12.20 10.07 5.33
CA GLU A 63 12.14 11.48 4.94
C GLU A 63 11.28 11.70 3.67
N ARG A 64 11.37 10.76 2.73
CA ARG A 64 10.67 10.81 1.45
C ARG A 64 9.96 9.50 1.14
N VAL A 65 8.91 9.60 0.33
CA VAL A 65 8.11 8.49 -0.16
C VAL A 65 8.18 8.50 -1.67
N THR A 66 8.64 7.40 -2.26
CA THR A 66 8.49 7.16 -3.68
C THR A 66 7.28 6.26 -3.91
N PHE A 67 6.51 6.57 -4.94
CA PHE A 67 5.32 5.83 -5.33
C PHE A 67 5.30 5.70 -6.86
N SER A 68 4.94 4.52 -7.35
CA SER A 68 4.62 4.34 -8.76
C SER A 68 3.40 3.43 -8.93
N ALA A 69 2.66 3.68 -10.01
CA ALA A 69 1.49 2.90 -10.36
C ALA A 69 1.27 2.89 -11.87
N THR A 70 0.85 1.76 -12.40
CA THR A 70 0.17 1.68 -13.69
C THR A 70 -1.29 1.30 -13.46
N ALA A 71 -2.21 2.13 -13.94
CA ALA A 71 -3.64 1.89 -13.86
C ALA A 71 -4.27 1.78 -15.25
N THR A 72 -5.30 0.97 -15.38
CA THR A 72 -6.06 0.76 -16.61
C THR A 72 -7.55 0.86 -16.35
N ARG A 73 -8.29 1.24 -17.38
CA ARG A 73 -9.74 1.03 -17.48
C ARG A 73 -10.00 0.29 -18.77
N ASP A 74 -10.73 -0.82 -18.72
CA ASP A 74 -11.13 -1.55 -19.93
C ASP A 74 -12.47 -1.01 -20.50
N PRO A 75 -12.87 -1.45 -21.72
CA PRO A 75 -14.16 -1.08 -22.32
C PRO A 75 -15.38 -1.43 -21.46
N GLN A 76 -15.28 -2.49 -20.65
CA GLN A 76 -16.32 -2.98 -19.75
C GLN A 76 -16.41 -2.16 -18.45
N GLY A 77 -15.46 -1.25 -18.22
CA GLY A 77 -15.42 -0.37 -17.05
C GLY A 77 -14.73 -0.97 -15.82
N LEU A 78 -14.03 -2.10 -15.96
CA LEU A 78 -13.11 -2.59 -14.93
C LEU A 78 -11.93 -1.63 -14.83
N PHE A 79 -11.69 -1.13 -13.62
CA PHE A 79 -10.49 -0.39 -13.27
C PHE A 79 -9.50 -1.34 -12.61
N ALA A 80 -8.22 -1.25 -12.98
CA ALA A 80 -7.16 -2.02 -12.34
C ALA A 80 -5.91 -1.17 -12.14
N ALA A 81 -5.33 -1.21 -10.94
CA ALA A 81 -3.97 -0.81 -10.65
C ALA A 81 -3.09 -2.08 -10.70
N ASN A 82 -2.29 -2.20 -11.76
CA ASN A 82 -1.59 -3.44 -12.13
C ASN A 82 -0.20 -3.58 -11.51
N ALA A 83 0.38 -2.48 -11.04
CA ALA A 83 1.74 -2.45 -10.53
C ALA A 83 1.91 -1.29 -9.54
N LEU A 84 1.32 -1.40 -8.36
CA LEU A 84 1.53 -0.46 -7.26
C LEU A 84 2.90 -0.75 -6.65
N GLN A 85 3.70 0.29 -6.43
CA GLN A 85 4.94 0.23 -5.67
C GLN A 85 5.07 1.46 -4.80
N LEU A 86 5.53 1.27 -3.56
CA LEU A 86 5.81 2.31 -2.60
C LEU A 86 7.11 1.99 -1.86
N THR A 87 7.98 2.97 -1.69
CA THR A 87 9.15 2.84 -0.81
C THR A 87 9.37 4.11 0.00
N SER A 88 9.76 3.95 1.26
CA SER A 88 10.08 5.05 2.16
C SER A 88 10.92 4.57 3.35
N GLY A 89 12.18 4.99 3.44
CA GLY A 89 13.06 4.53 4.52
C GLY A 89 13.18 3.00 4.51
N SER A 90 12.85 2.35 5.62
CA SER A 90 12.81 0.89 5.76
C SER A 90 11.51 0.24 5.27
N LEU A 91 10.50 1.03 4.90
CA LEU A 91 9.22 0.55 4.39
C LEU A 91 9.28 0.34 2.87
N SER A 92 8.84 -0.84 2.42
CA SER A 92 8.52 -1.10 1.02
C SER A 92 7.18 -1.82 0.89
N ALA A 93 6.43 -1.54 -0.17
CA ALA A 93 5.19 -2.22 -0.47
C ALA A 93 4.98 -2.30 -1.99
N SER A 94 4.31 -3.37 -2.43
CA SER A 94 3.90 -3.55 -3.82
C SER A 94 2.59 -4.31 -3.90
N GLY A 95 1.89 -4.21 -5.01
CA GLY A 95 0.70 -5.03 -5.22
C GLY A 95 -0.21 -4.56 -6.33
N THR A 96 -1.45 -5.03 -6.25
CA THR A 96 -2.50 -4.79 -7.24
C THR A 96 -3.80 -4.44 -6.56
N ALA A 97 -4.66 -3.72 -7.29
CA ALA A 97 -6.03 -3.48 -6.88
C ALA A 97 -6.92 -3.38 -8.13
N SER A 98 -8.16 -3.80 -8.04
CA SER A 98 -9.13 -3.62 -9.12
C SER A 98 -10.52 -3.34 -8.59
N ALA A 99 -11.35 -2.72 -9.42
CA ALA A 99 -12.74 -2.44 -9.12
C ALA A 99 -13.61 -2.62 -10.37
N THR A 100 -14.70 -3.36 -10.22
CA THR A 100 -15.74 -3.55 -11.25
C THR A 100 -17.09 -3.39 -10.61
N GLY A 101 -17.91 -2.47 -11.13
CA GLY A 101 -19.18 -2.13 -10.48
C GLY A 101 -18.94 -1.69 -9.03
N THR A 102 -19.59 -2.38 -8.09
CA THR A 102 -19.47 -2.13 -6.64
C THR A 102 -18.34 -2.91 -5.97
N ASP A 103 -17.74 -3.86 -6.66
CA ASP A 103 -16.83 -4.82 -6.05
C ASP A 103 -15.38 -4.39 -6.25
N ILE A 104 -14.54 -4.83 -5.32
CA ILE A 104 -13.10 -4.60 -5.33
C ILE A 104 -12.35 -5.92 -5.15
N GLN A 105 -11.10 -5.91 -5.59
CA GLN A 105 -10.08 -6.89 -5.25
C GLN A 105 -8.79 -6.11 -4.95
N ALA A 106 -8.04 -6.50 -3.93
CA ALA A 106 -6.71 -5.97 -3.65
C ALA A 106 -5.81 -7.09 -3.11
N ASP A 107 -4.54 -7.05 -3.49
CA ASP A 107 -3.46 -7.87 -2.94
C ASP A 107 -2.21 -6.98 -2.84
N ILE A 108 -1.81 -6.67 -1.61
CA ILE A 108 -0.66 -5.84 -1.28
C ILE A 108 0.27 -6.65 -0.40
N ARG A 109 1.57 -6.57 -0.68
CA ARG A 109 2.63 -7.15 0.15
C ARG A 109 3.71 -6.12 0.39
N GLY A 110 4.39 -6.21 1.51
CA GLY A 110 5.47 -5.30 1.82
C GLY A 110 6.31 -5.75 2.99
N THR A 111 7.29 -4.91 3.30
CA THR A 111 8.27 -5.13 4.35
C THR A 111 8.51 -3.85 5.11
N LEU A 112 8.66 -3.96 6.42
CA LEU A 112 9.25 -2.94 7.29
C LEU A 112 10.57 -3.50 7.80
N GLY A 113 11.66 -3.15 7.11
CA GLY A 113 12.99 -3.71 7.36
C GLY A 113 13.63 -3.30 8.70
N ASP A 114 13.08 -2.26 9.33
CA ASP A 114 13.50 -1.81 10.66
C ASP A 114 12.27 -1.35 11.44
N VAL A 115 11.82 -2.19 12.37
CA VAL A 115 10.66 -1.88 13.22
C VAL A 115 10.98 -0.89 14.33
N SER A 116 12.24 -0.51 14.55
CA SER A 116 12.63 0.41 15.64
C SER A 116 11.94 1.76 15.53
N VAL A 117 11.54 2.16 14.31
CA VAL A 117 10.71 3.34 14.02
C VAL A 117 9.36 3.34 14.76
N LEU A 118 8.88 2.15 15.16
CA LEU A 118 7.63 1.97 15.92
C LEU A 118 7.82 2.08 17.44
N SER A 119 9.06 2.13 17.95
CA SER A 119 9.32 2.20 19.39
C SER A 119 8.57 3.34 20.10
N PRO A 120 8.45 4.56 19.52
CA PRO A 120 7.66 5.62 20.13
C PRO A 120 6.16 5.31 20.24
N MET A 121 5.62 4.50 19.32
CA MET A 121 4.21 4.11 19.30
C MET A 121 3.91 2.98 20.28
N VAL A 122 4.83 2.01 20.41
CA VAL A 122 4.65 0.84 21.29
C VAL A 122 5.09 1.15 22.73
N GLY A 123 5.86 2.22 22.95
CA GLY A 123 6.31 2.66 24.29
C GLY A 123 7.48 1.86 24.85
N VAL A 124 8.06 0.94 24.08
CA VAL A 124 9.26 0.18 24.42
C VAL A 124 10.19 0.08 23.21
N PRO A 125 11.52 -0.04 23.41
CA PRO A 125 12.45 -0.32 22.32
C PRO A 125 12.08 -1.63 21.64
N VAL A 126 11.84 -1.55 20.32
CA VAL A 126 11.64 -2.71 19.46
C VAL A 126 12.70 -2.77 18.37
N GLY A 127 12.94 -3.95 17.84
CA GLY A 127 13.93 -4.18 16.77
C GLY A 127 13.61 -5.44 15.97
N GLY A 128 14.20 -5.54 14.79
CA GLY A 128 13.92 -6.58 13.80
C GLY A 128 13.21 -6.04 12.56
N ALA A 129 12.67 -6.94 11.76
CA ALA A 129 11.97 -6.64 10.52
C ALA A 129 10.65 -7.42 10.46
N VAL A 130 9.68 -6.89 9.72
CA VAL A 130 8.36 -7.52 9.54
C VAL A 130 8.02 -7.52 8.06
N ASP A 131 7.61 -8.67 7.55
CA ASP A 131 6.90 -8.77 6.28
C ASP A 131 5.40 -8.69 6.54
N PHE A 132 4.65 -8.07 5.64
CA PHE A 132 3.20 -7.96 5.77
C PHE A 132 2.49 -8.22 4.45
N ALA A 133 1.25 -8.69 4.56
CA ALA A 133 0.34 -8.87 3.43
C ALA A 133 -1.06 -8.38 3.79
N LEU A 134 -1.77 -7.86 2.79
CA LEU A 134 -3.16 -7.43 2.86
C LEU A 134 -3.87 -7.91 1.60
N THR A 135 -4.99 -8.62 1.78
CA THR A 135 -5.95 -8.87 0.72
C THR A 135 -7.31 -8.30 1.09
N ALA A 136 -8.04 -7.79 0.10
CA ALA A 136 -9.43 -7.39 0.28
C ALA A 136 -10.24 -7.78 -0.97
N SER A 137 -11.47 -8.26 -0.77
CA SER A 137 -12.33 -8.69 -1.88
C SER A 137 -13.82 -8.52 -1.59
N GLY A 138 -14.63 -8.37 -2.64
CA GLY A 138 -16.08 -8.26 -2.55
C GLY A 138 -16.57 -6.82 -2.52
N ALA A 139 -17.73 -6.57 -1.89
CA ALA A 139 -18.39 -5.27 -1.93
C ALA A 139 -17.51 -4.17 -1.32
N ARG A 140 -17.29 -3.06 -2.04
CA ARG A 140 -16.43 -1.94 -1.62
C ARG A 140 -16.77 -1.34 -0.25
N THR A 141 -18.04 -1.39 0.15
CA THR A 141 -18.51 -0.84 1.43
C THR A 141 -18.36 -1.80 2.60
N ALA A 142 -18.13 -3.08 2.34
CA ALA A 142 -17.95 -4.12 3.34
C ALA A 142 -17.11 -5.28 2.75
N PRO A 143 -15.85 -5.04 2.36
CA PRO A 143 -15.04 -6.09 1.77
C PRO A 143 -14.67 -7.13 2.83
N ASP A 144 -14.56 -8.37 2.41
CA ASP A 144 -13.84 -9.37 3.19
C ASP A 144 -12.35 -9.00 3.12
N PHE A 145 -11.64 -9.08 4.24
CA PHE A 145 -10.23 -8.77 4.30
C PHE A 145 -9.45 -9.88 5.00
N ALA A 146 -8.17 -9.98 4.65
CA ALA A 146 -7.17 -10.70 5.40
C ALA A 146 -5.90 -9.86 5.49
N VAL A 147 -5.31 -9.79 6.67
CA VAL A 147 -3.99 -9.20 6.90
C VAL A 147 -3.09 -10.21 7.59
N SER A 148 -1.81 -10.20 7.22
CA SER A 148 -0.78 -10.89 7.98
C SER A 148 0.43 -10.00 8.20
N ALA A 149 1.13 -10.26 9.30
CA ALA A 149 2.44 -9.73 9.60
C ALA A 149 3.28 -10.86 10.17
N ASP A 150 4.44 -11.10 9.57
CA ASP A 150 5.30 -12.24 9.89
C ASP A 150 6.74 -11.74 10.11
N SER A 151 7.45 -12.35 11.06
CA SER A 151 8.84 -12.02 11.37
C SER A 151 9.60 -13.23 11.89
N ASP A 152 10.79 -13.46 11.37
CA ASP A 152 11.69 -14.49 11.87
C ASP A 152 12.10 -14.21 13.32
N SER A 153 12.32 -12.93 13.65
CA SER A 153 12.68 -12.51 14.98
C SER A 153 12.40 -11.03 15.22
N LEU A 154 11.75 -10.74 16.34
CA LEU A 154 11.61 -9.39 16.89
C LEU A 154 12.23 -9.32 18.28
N THR A 155 12.85 -8.19 18.57
CA THR A 155 13.28 -7.86 19.93
C THR A 155 12.34 -6.83 20.53
N ALA A 156 11.91 -7.02 21.77
CA ALA A 156 11.15 -6.05 22.53
C ALA A 156 11.67 -5.99 23.98
N SER A 157 12.06 -4.81 24.46
CA SER A 157 12.61 -4.63 25.82
C SER A 157 13.74 -5.62 26.16
N GLY A 158 14.61 -5.89 25.18
CA GLY A 158 15.75 -6.81 25.32
C GLY A 158 15.40 -8.30 25.29
N ARG A 159 14.12 -8.68 25.13
CA ARG A 159 13.70 -10.07 24.90
C ARG A 159 13.55 -10.34 23.41
N THR A 160 13.98 -11.52 22.98
CA THR A 160 13.85 -11.96 21.60
C THR A 160 12.67 -12.92 21.48
N VAL A 161 11.74 -12.60 20.60
CA VAL A 161 10.66 -13.49 20.17
C VAL A 161 11.02 -13.97 18.75
N LYS A 162 10.80 -15.25 18.46
CA LYS A 162 11.06 -15.86 17.16
C LYS A 162 9.77 -16.33 16.50
N THR A 163 9.83 -16.51 15.17
CA THR A 163 8.77 -17.12 14.34
C THR A 163 7.40 -16.49 14.63
N ILE A 164 7.35 -15.17 14.59
CA ILE A 164 6.17 -14.40 14.93
C ILE A 164 5.25 -14.35 13.73
N LYS A 165 3.98 -14.62 13.95
CA LYS A 165 2.94 -14.50 12.93
C LYS A 165 1.69 -13.93 13.56
N LEU A 166 1.28 -12.78 13.06
CA LEU A 166 0.01 -12.15 13.37
C LEU A 166 -0.87 -12.24 12.12
N THR A 167 -2.10 -12.73 12.28
CA THR A 167 -3.09 -12.73 11.20
C THR A 167 -4.40 -12.15 11.71
N ALA A 168 -5.09 -11.39 10.86
CA ALA A 168 -6.48 -11.03 11.11
C ALA A 168 -7.31 -11.17 9.83
N THR A 169 -8.49 -11.78 9.95
CA THR A 169 -9.44 -11.96 8.84
C THR A 169 -10.82 -11.47 9.26
N GLY A 170 -11.57 -10.84 8.36
CA GLY A 170 -12.87 -10.33 8.75
C GLY A 170 -13.62 -9.58 7.67
N LYS A 171 -14.66 -8.86 8.11
CA LYS A 171 -15.50 -8.00 7.27
C LYS A 171 -15.27 -6.54 7.65
N ALA A 172 -14.84 -5.71 6.70
CA ALA A 172 -14.68 -4.28 6.91
C ALA A 172 -16.02 -3.53 6.75
N ASP A 173 -17.02 -3.93 7.53
CA ASP A 173 -18.32 -3.26 7.65
C ASP A 173 -18.27 -2.24 8.81
N ILE A 174 -18.50 -0.97 8.52
CA ILE A 174 -18.49 0.09 9.54
C ILE A 174 -19.66 -0.03 10.53
N VAL A 175 -20.76 -0.67 10.11
CA VAL A 175 -21.96 -0.87 10.94
C VAL A 175 -21.78 -2.10 11.84
N ASN A 176 -21.16 -3.17 11.32
CA ASN A 176 -20.94 -4.42 12.05
C ASN A 176 -19.48 -4.92 11.87
N PRO A 177 -18.49 -4.23 12.43
CA PRO A 177 -17.10 -4.63 12.27
C PRO A 177 -16.84 -5.96 13.00
N ALA A 178 -16.27 -6.93 12.28
CA ALA A 178 -15.91 -8.23 12.84
C ALA A 178 -14.57 -8.70 12.28
N ALA A 179 -13.71 -9.23 13.15
CA ALA A 179 -12.42 -9.79 12.79
C ALA A 179 -12.02 -10.91 13.75
N ASP A 180 -11.52 -12.01 13.18
CA ASP A 180 -10.82 -13.05 13.91
C ASP A 180 -9.32 -12.74 13.88
N VAL A 181 -8.69 -12.75 15.04
CA VAL A 181 -7.26 -12.41 15.20
C VAL A 181 -6.54 -13.59 15.82
N ALA A 182 -5.39 -13.96 15.25
CA ALA A 182 -4.50 -14.97 15.79
C ALA A 182 -3.06 -14.45 15.82
N LEU A 183 -2.35 -14.75 16.90
CA LEU A 183 -0.94 -14.44 17.08
C LEU A 183 -0.22 -15.72 17.49
N THR A 184 0.92 -15.98 16.88
CA THR A 184 1.84 -17.05 17.30
C THR A 184 3.25 -16.50 17.38
N GLY A 185 4.09 -17.15 18.17
CA GLY A 185 5.50 -16.81 18.36
C GLY A 185 6.13 -17.72 19.39
N SER A 186 7.44 -17.59 19.59
CA SER A 186 8.16 -18.34 20.62
C SER A 186 9.23 -17.50 21.34
N VAL A 187 9.43 -17.77 22.63
CA VAL A 187 10.52 -17.23 23.46
C VAL A 187 11.23 -18.41 24.11
N ASP A 188 12.56 -18.46 23.99
CA ASP A 188 13.36 -19.60 24.50
C ASP A 188 12.82 -20.96 24.01
N ASP A 189 12.41 -21.01 22.73
CA ASP A 189 11.80 -22.16 22.05
C ASP A 189 10.50 -22.68 22.68
N GLN A 190 9.89 -21.90 23.59
CA GLN A 190 8.55 -22.14 24.12
C GLN A 190 7.52 -21.28 23.37
N PRO A 191 6.37 -21.84 22.94
CA PRO A 191 5.30 -21.06 22.35
C PRO A 191 4.83 -19.94 23.29
N LEU A 192 4.42 -18.80 22.71
CA LEU A 192 3.69 -17.78 23.46
C LEU A 192 2.39 -18.37 24.02
N ASP A 193 2.14 -18.10 25.30
CA ASP A 193 0.85 -18.33 25.94
C ASP A 193 0.06 -17.02 25.87
N LEU A 194 -1.08 -17.02 25.16
CA LEU A 194 -1.88 -15.83 24.82
C LEU A 194 -3.29 -15.91 25.39
#